data_AF-A0A7R9S871-F1
#
_entry.id   AF-A0A7R9S871-F1
#
_cell.length_a   1.000
_cell.length_b   1.000
_cell.length_c   1.000
_cell.angle_alpha   90.00
_cell.angle_beta   90.00
_cell.angle_gamma   90.00
#
_symmetry.space_group_name_H-M   'P 1'
#
loop_
_entity.id
_entity.type
_entity.pdbx_description
1 polymer ?
#
loop_
_entity_poly.entity_id
_entity_poly.type
_entity_poly.pdbx_seq_one_letter_code
_entity_poly.pdbx_strand_id
1 'polypeptide(L)'
;NMSNKDKFLWRIHEDGSFTTKNNLQVAIHHPVLNVIIAISNDCQFEVIDVNNGLVLWKSSIQGCVGNQIKFEDIKVKHAVIKEVEAVIP
;
A
#
# COMPACT_ATOMS: atom_id res chain seq x y z
N ASN A 1 -29.70 2.99 4.52
CA ASN A 1 -28.89 2.96 5.77
C ASN A 1 -27.72 2.01 5.62
N MET A 2 -26.56 2.51 5.18
CA MET A 2 -25.29 1.78 5.29
C MET A 2 -24.76 1.95 6.71
N SER A 3 -24.45 0.85 7.40
CA SER A 3 -23.92 0.90 8.77
C SER A 3 -22.53 1.56 8.76
N ASN A 4 -22.15 2.27 9.82
CA ASN A 4 -20.81 2.87 9.94
C ASN A 4 -19.67 1.82 9.85
N LYS A 5 -19.96 0.52 9.94
CA LYS A 5 -18.98 -0.55 9.73
C LYS A 5 -18.57 -0.72 8.26
N ASP A 6 -19.34 -0.19 7.32
CA ASP A 6 -19.04 -0.25 5.88
C ASP A 6 -18.32 0.98 5.34
N LYS A 7 -18.12 2.02 6.17
CA LYS A 7 -17.44 3.26 5.77
C LYS A 7 -15.91 3.18 5.82
N PHE A 8 -15.35 2.25 6.58
CA PHE A 8 -13.91 2.16 6.76
C PHE A 8 -13.37 0.94 6.02
N LEU A 9 -12.69 1.18 4.89
CA LEU A 9 -11.90 0.17 4.18
C LEU A 9 -10.70 -0.29 5.02
N TRP A 10 -10.22 0.58 5.92
CA TRP A 10 -9.08 0.39 6.79
C TRP A 10 -9.40 0.75 8.23
N ARG A 11 -8.92 -0.04 9.19
CA ARG A 11 -8.95 0.25 10.62
C ARG A 11 -7.56 0.05 11.20
N ILE A 12 -7.03 1.05 11.87
CA ILE A 12 -5.76 0.99 12.60
C ILE A 12 -6.08 0.86 14.09
N HIS A 13 -5.37 -0.04 14.76
CA HIS A 13 -5.55 -0.35 16.18
C HIS A 13 -4.45 0.31 17.01
N GLU A 14 -4.69 0.46 18.32
CA GLU A 14 -3.74 1.12 19.25
C GLU A 14 -2.40 0.38 19.38
N ASP A 15 -2.39 -0.93 19.10
CA ASP A 15 -1.18 -1.76 19.08
C ASP A 15 -0.36 -1.62 17.78
N GLY A 16 -0.81 -0.75 16.86
CA GLY A 16 -0.18 -0.52 15.56
C GLY A 16 -0.55 -1.56 14.49
N SER A 17 -1.35 -2.57 14.81
CA SER A 17 -1.92 -3.47 13.80
C SER A 17 -3.00 -2.76 12.99
N PHE A 18 -3.31 -3.29 11.80
CA PHE A 18 -4.42 -2.78 10.98
C PHE A 18 -5.23 -3.90 10.38
N THR A 19 -6.50 -3.63 10.10
CA THR A 19 -7.43 -4.51 9.41
C THR A 19 -7.93 -3.84 8.15
N THR A 20 -7.99 -4.58 7.05
CA THR A 20 -8.51 -4.11 5.77
C THR A 20 -9.43 -5.14 5.13
N LYS A 21 -10.37 -4.69 4.28
CA LYS A 21 -11.19 -5.57 3.45
C LYS A 21 -10.44 -6.04 2.18
N ASN A 22 -9.33 -5.39 1.83
CA ASN A 22 -8.57 -5.69 0.61
C ASN A 22 -7.58 -6.83 0.85
N ASN A 23 -7.43 -7.71 -0.15
CA ASN A 23 -6.38 -8.73 -0.14
C ASN A 23 -5.04 -8.09 -0.53
N LEU A 24 -4.21 -7.75 0.45
CA LEU A 24 -2.98 -6.99 0.22
C LEU A 24 -1.85 -7.88 -0.32
N GLN A 25 -1.11 -7.34 -1.26
CA GLN A 25 0.19 -7.87 -1.66
C GLN A 25 1.31 -7.29 -0.81
N VAL A 26 1.30 -5.98 -0.62
CA VAL A 26 2.32 -5.24 0.11
C VAL A 26 1.72 -4.02 0.80
N ALA A 27 2.24 -3.69 1.97
CA ALA A 27 1.97 -2.45 2.67
C ALA A 27 3.28 -1.92 3.25
N ILE A 28 3.55 -0.63 3.07
CA ILE A 28 4.75 0.04 3.55
C ILE A 28 4.33 1.28 4.33
N HIS A 29 4.86 1.45 5.54
CA HIS A 29 4.68 2.66 6.32
C HIS A 29 5.73 3.70 5.92
N HIS A 30 5.29 4.93 5.60
CA HIS A 30 6.15 6.07 5.33
C HIS A 30 6.12 7.04 6.53
N PRO A 31 7.06 6.96 7.48
CA PRO A 31 6.95 7.61 8.79
C PRO A 31 6.95 9.14 8.75
N VAL A 32 7.66 9.74 7.79
CA VAL A 32 7.73 11.22 7.67
C VAL A 32 6.40 11.83 7.22
N LEU A 33 5.66 11.09 6.39
CA LEU A 33 4.34 11.53 5.90
C LEU A 33 3.21 10.98 6.77
N ASN A 34 3.52 10.08 7.70
CA ASN A 34 2.58 9.35 8.53
C ASN A 34 1.46 8.68 7.72
N VAL A 35 1.83 7.99 6.63
CA VAL A 35 0.91 7.26 5.77
C VAL A 35 1.33 5.81 5.57
N ILE A 36 0.37 4.93 5.33
CA ILE A 36 0.58 3.59 4.78
C ILE A 36 0.35 3.67 3.28
N ILE A 37 1.28 3.13 2.51
CA ILE A 37 1.14 2.92 1.07
C ILE A 37 0.90 1.43 0.87
N ALA A 38 -0.26 1.07 0.33
CA ALA A 38 -0.69 -0.31 0.18
C ALA A 38 -1.02 -0.64 -1.28
N ILE A 39 -0.71 -1.87 -1.67
CA ILE A 39 -1.09 -2.43 -2.97
C ILE A 39 -1.83 -3.74 -2.74
N SER A 40 -3.01 -3.87 -3.33
CA SER A 40 -3.79 -5.10 -3.30
C SER A 40 -3.44 -6.04 -4.45
N ASN A 41 -3.72 -7.33 -4.25
CA ASN A 41 -3.67 -8.35 -5.30
C ASN A 41 -4.63 -8.03 -6.46
N ASP A 42 -5.68 -7.25 -6.20
CA ASP A 42 -6.62 -6.74 -7.21
C ASP A 42 -6.12 -5.47 -7.92
N CYS A 43 -4.80 -5.23 -7.89
CA CYS A 43 -4.14 -4.10 -8.53
C CYS A 43 -4.62 -2.72 -8.04
N GLN A 44 -5.05 -2.58 -6.79
CA GLN A 44 -5.41 -1.28 -6.21
C GLN A 44 -4.26 -0.70 -5.42
N PHE A 45 -3.88 0.53 -5.73
CA PHE A 45 -3.00 1.37 -4.94
C PHE A 45 -3.81 2.22 -3.98
N GLU A 46 -3.43 2.25 -2.70
CA GLU A 46 -4.07 3.09 -1.69
C GLU A 46 -3.01 3.78 -0.82
N VAL A 47 -3.22 5.08 -0.53
CA VAL A 47 -2.48 5.84 0.48
C VAL A 47 -3.42 6.09 1.64
N ILE A 48 -3.06 5.66 2.83
CA ILE A 48 -3.89 5.72 4.04
C ILE A 48 -3.22 6.58 5.10
N ASP A 49 -3.95 7.54 5.68
CA ASP A 49 -3.51 8.31 6.84
C ASP A 49 -3.48 7.40 8.09
N VAL A 50 -2.32 7.35 8.75
CA VAL A 50 -2.12 6.48 9.93
C VAL A 50 -2.92 6.95 11.15
N ASN A 51 -3.24 8.24 11.26
CA ASN A 51 -3.91 8.79 12.43
C ASN A 51 -5.38 8.35 12.55
N ASN A 52 -6.03 8.14 11.41
CA ASN A 52 -7.48 7.95 11.35
C ASN A 52 -7.92 6.82 10.39
N GLY A 53 -6.98 6.18 9.68
CA GLY A 53 -7.27 5.10 8.74
C GLY A 53 -7.99 5.55 7.46
N LEU A 54 -7.97 6.85 7.14
CA LEU A 54 -8.65 7.40 5.96
C LEU A 54 -7.82 7.19 4.71
N VAL A 55 -8.46 6.71 3.64
CA VAL A 55 -7.83 6.61 2.31
C VAL A 55 -7.73 8.00 1.71
N LEU A 56 -6.51 8.53 1.64
CA LEU A 56 -6.17 9.84 1.06
C LEU A 56 -6.14 9.80 -0.47
N TRP A 57 -5.67 8.69 -1.03
CA TRP A 57 -5.62 8.48 -2.47
C TRP A 57 -5.84 7.00 -2.80
N LYS A 58 -6.54 6.76 -3.90
CA LYS A 58 -6.76 5.45 -4.48
C LYS A 58 -6.59 5.51 -6.00
N SER A 59 -5.90 4.52 -6.57
CA SER A 59 -5.75 4.38 -8.01
C SER A 59 -5.73 2.91 -8.41
N SER A 60 -6.28 2.59 -9.57
CA SER A 60 -6.06 1.28 -10.20
C SER A 60 -4.71 1.28 -10.90
N ILE A 61 -3.88 0.28 -10.61
CA ILE A 61 -2.62 0.04 -11.30
C ILE A 61 -2.87 -0.97 -12.43
N GLN A 62 -2.27 -0.77 -13.60
CA GLN A 62 -2.24 -1.79 -14.63
C GLN A 62 -1.01 -2.69 -14.48
N GLY A 63 -1.18 -4.00 -14.71
CA GLY A 63 -0.06 -4.94 -14.74
C GLY A 63 0.48 -5.38 -13.38
N CYS A 64 -0.36 -5.44 -12.33
CA CYS A 64 0.00 -6.16 -11.10
C CYS A 64 -0.06 -7.67 -11.39
N VAL A 65 1.03 -8.22 -11.92
CA VAL A 65 1.16 -9.66 -12.18
C VAL A 65 2.23 -10.21 -11.23
N GLY A 66 1.81 -11.07 -10.30
CA GLY A 66 2.70 -11.50 -9.22
C GLY A 66 3.27 -10.29 -8.48
N ASN A 67 4.55 -10.33 -8.10
CA ASN A 67 5.22 -9.30 -7.30
C ASN A 67 5.73 -8.07 -8.10
N GLN A 68 5.19 -7.83 -9.32
CA GLN A 68 5.60 -6.71 -10.16
C GLN A 68 4.52 -5.64 -10.24
N ILE A 69 4.91 -4.38 -10.01
CA ILE A 69 4.04 -3.21 -10.05
C ILE A 69 4.65 -2.20 -11.02
N LYS A 70 3.85 -1.67 -11.95
CA LYS A 70 4.28 -0.64 -12.89
C LYS A 70 3.48 0.64 -12.67
N PHE A 71 4.18 1.75 -12.41
CA PHE A 71 3.59 3.08 -12.42
C PHE A 71 3.94 3.78 -13.74
N GLU A 72 2.95 4.12 -14.55
CA GLU A 72 3.18 4.73 -15.87
C GLU A 72 3.66 6.19 -15.77
N ASP A 73 3.32 6.87 -14.67
CA ASP A 73 3.63 8.29 -14.47
C ASP A 73 4.95 8.55 -13.74
N ILE A 74 5.63 7.51 -13.24
CA ILE A 74 6.90 7.66 -12.52
C ILE A 74 8.07 7.61 -13.52
N LYS A 75 8.64 8.77 -13.83
CA LYS A 75 9.88 8.86 -14.61
C LYS A 75 11.09 8.61 -13.72
N VAL A 76 11.62 7.39 -13.75
CA VAL A 76 12.86 7.06 -13.03
C VAL A 76 14.06 7.62 -13.77
N LYS A 77 14.69 8.67 -13.23
CA LYS A 77 15.96 9.20 -13.71
C LYS A 77 17.08 8.61 -12.86
N HIS A 78 17.75 7.57 -13.36
CA HIS A 78 18.87 6.84 -12.74
C HIS A 78 18.47 5.85 -11.62
N ALA A 79 17.92 4.69 -11.98
CA ALA A 79 17.96 3.54 -11.08
C ALA A 79 19.37 2.94 -11.09
N VAL A 80 20.14 3.14 -10.02
CA VAL A 80 21.28 2.25 -9.73
C VAL A 80 20.69 1.02 -9.06
N ILE A 81 20.39 -0.01 -9.84
CA ILE A 81 19.96 -1.31 -9.32
C ILE A 81 21.22 -1.97 -8.77
N LYS A 82 21.37 -2.02 -7.45
CA LYS A 82 22.28 -2.96 -6.79
C LYS A 82 21.46 -4.19 -6.45
N GLU A 83 21.58 -5.24 -7.26
CA GLU A 83 21.12 -6.56 -6.85
C GLU A 83 21.92 -6.95 -5.61
N VAL A 84 21.23 -7.14 -4.49
CA VAL A 84 21.82 -7.70 -3.28
C VAL A 84 21.49 -9.18 -3.31
N GLU A 85 22.47 -10.01 -3.69
CA GLU A 85 22.36 -11.45 -3.46
C GLU A 85 22.36 -11.69 -1.95
N ALA A 86 21.26 -12.24 -1.45
CA ALA A 86 21.21 -12.70 -0.06
C ALA A 86 22.17 -13.90 0.07
N VAL A 87 23.31 -13.69 0.73
CA VAL A 87 24.15 -14.81 1.18
C VAL A 87 23.44 -15.43 2.39
N ILE A 88 22.80 -16.57 2.17
CA ILE A 88 22.17 -17.36 3.24
C ILE A 88 23.29 -18.16 3.94
N PRO A 89 23.46 -18.05 5.28
CA PRO A 89 24.45 -18.83 6.05
C PRO A 89 24.21 -20.34 6.03
#